data_AF-A0A6P1CVM1-F1
#
_entry.id   AF-A0A6P1CVM1-F1
#
_cell.length_a   1.000
_cell.length_b   1.000
_cell.length_c   1.000
_cell.angle_alpha   90.00
_cell.angle_beta   90.00
_cell.angle_gamma   90.00
#
_symmetry.space_group_name_H-M   'P 1'
#
loop_
_entity.id
_entity.type
_entity.pdbx_description
1 polymer ?
#
loop_
_entity_poly.entity_id
_entity_poly.type
_entity_poly.pdbx_seq_one_letter_code
_entity_poly.pdbx_strand_id
1 'polypeptide(L)'
;MKTLAVRLDDELHARIGMLSKLSGMTVTDTIRTAIEKHLDTLAGDPAITAKAEELRAEIEKEAAVQQQALAALFAPSSPQASKSARGRTAKG
;
A
#
# COMPACT_ATOMS: atom_id res chain seq x y z
N MET A 1 -5.74 14.87 12.78
CA MET A 1 -4.40 15.45 12.52
C MET A 1 -3.37 14.53 13.16
N LYS A 2 -2.37 14.03 12.44
CA LYS A 2 -1.24 13.27 13.02
C LYS A 2 -0.01 14.19 13.02
N THR A 3 0.75 14.20 14.11
CA THR A 3 1.97 15.01 14.24
C THR A 3 3.17 14.21 13.72
N LEU A 4 4.04 14.87 12.96
CA LEU A 4 5.26 14.29 12.39
C LEU A 4 6.47 14.99 13.03
N ALA A 5 7.36 14.23 13.67
CA ALA A 5 8.63 14.74 14.16
C ALA A 5 9.72 14.37 13.15
N VAL A 6 10.31 15.38 12.49
CA VAL A 6 11.38 15.21 11.50
C VAL A 6 12.59 15.98 11.96
N ARG A 7 13.75 15.33 11.93
CA ARG A 7 15.04 15.99 12.17
C ARG A 7 15.53 16.57 10.84
N LEU A 8 15.82 17.85 10.83
CA LEU A 8 16.31 18.59 9.67
C LEU A 8 17.72 19.08 9.97
N ASP A 9 18.56 19.17 8.95
CA ASP A 9 19.86 19.82 9.07
C ASP A 9 19.69 21.33 9.34
N ASP A 10 20.63 21.90 10.09
CA ASP A 10 20.57 23.30 10.51
C ASP A 10 20.50 24.26 9.33
N GLU A 11 21.23 23.97 8.25
CA GLU A 11 21.21 24.76 7.02
C GLU A 11 19.83 24.74 6.34
N LEU A 12 19.19 23.57 6.29
CA LEU A 12 17.88 23.39 5.69
C LEU A 12 16.82 24.11 6.53
N HIS A 13 16.87 23.98 7.86
CA HIS A 13 15.99 24.70 8.77
C HIS A 13 16.15 26.22 8.63
N ALA A 14 17.39 26.72 8.52
CA ALA A 14 17.66 28.15 8.30
C ALA A 14 17.08 28.64 6.97
N ARG A 15 17.24 27.85 5.89
CA ARG A 15 16.69 28.16 4.57
C ARG A 15 15.16 28.23 4.59
N ILE A 16 14.49 27.26 5.21
CA ILE A 16 13.03 27.28 5.37
C ILE A 16 12.63 28.50 6.21
N GLY A 17 13.32 28.78 7.31
CA GLY A 17 13.06 29.95 8.15
C GLY A 17 13.11 31.26 7.38
N MET A 18 14.11 31.44 6.52
CA MET A 18 14.20 32.61 5.64
C MET A 18 13.07 32.67 4.62
N LEU A 19 12.81 31.56 3.92
CA LEU A 19 11.74 31.50 2.91
C LEU A 19 10.35 31.76 3.52
N SER A 20 10.10 31.23 4.71
CA SER A 20 8.85 31.41 5.45
C SER A 20 8.64 32.87 5.82
N LYS A 21 9.70 33.55 6.29
CA LYS A 21 9.65 34.99 6.58
C LYS A 21 9.35 35.81 5.33
N LEU A 22 9.95 35.47 4.19
CA LEU A 22 9.74 36.17 2.91
C LEU A 22 8.34 35.93 2.34
N SER A 23 7.76 34.74 2.52
CA SER A 23 6.41 34.42 2.07
C SER A 23 5.31 34.89 3.04
N GLY A 24 5.66 35.37 4.23
CA GLY A 24 4.71 35.73 5.29
C GLY A 24 4.01 34.52 5.92
N MET A 25 4.57 33.31 5.76
CA MET A 25 4.02 32.06 6.29
C MET A 25 4.82 31.58 7.50
N THR A 26 4.24 30.66 8.27
CA THR A 26 5.01 29.97 9.31
C THR A 26 5.96 28.93 8.71
N VAL A 27 7.01 28.58 9.44
CA VAL A 27 7.92 27.48 9.08
C VAL A 27 7.13 26.19 8.87
N THR A 28 6.17 25.91 9.75
CA THR A 28 5.30 24.74 9.68
C THR A 28 4.44 24.73 8.42
N ASP A 29 3.84 25.86 8.04
CA ASP A 29 2.99 25.93 6.84
C ASP A 29 3.81 25.83 5.56
N THR A 30 5.02 26.39 5.56
CA THR A 30 5.96 26.26 4.44
C THR A 30 6.38 24.80 4.25
N ILE A 31 6.68 24.08 5.34
CA ILE A 31 6.99 22.64 5.30
C ILE A 31 5.79 21.84 4.78
N ARG A 32 4.58 22.11 5.29
CA ARG A 32 3.35 21.44 4.83
C ARG A 32 3.16 21.63 3.32
N THR A 33 3.22 22.87 2.86
CA THR A 33 3.04 23.21 1.44
C THR A 33 4.11 22.57 0.56
N ALA A 34 5.36 22.52 1.04
CA ALA A 34 6.45 21.87 0.31
C ALA A 34 6.23 20.36 0.15
N ILE A 35 5.74 19.69 1.20
CA ILE A 35 5.40 18.27 1.16
C ILE A 35 4.25 18.04 0.16
N GLU A 36 3.17 18.81 0.25
CA GLU A 36 2.01 18.69 -0.66
C GLU A 36 2.43 18.83 -2.13
N LYS A 37 3.20 19.86 -2.46
CA LYS A 37 3.72 20.06 -3.82
C LYS A 37 4.65 18.93 -4.28
N HIS A 38 5.47 18.41 -3.37
CA HIS A 38 6.36 17.30 -3.71
C HIS A 38 5.56 16.02 -3.96
N LEU A 39 4.51 15.76 -3.17
CA LEU A 39 3.61 14.64 -3.37
C LEU A 39 2.84 14.76 -4.70
N ASP A 40 2.35 15.95 -5.04
CA ASP A 40 1.70 16.20 -6.34
C ASP A 40 2.66 15.95 -7.51
N THR A 41 3.92 16.37 -7.36
CA THR A 41 4.96 16.13 -8.37
C THR A 41 5.24 14.63 -8.53
N LEU A 42 5.34 13.89 -7.42
CA LEU A 42 5.52 12.44 -7.44
C LEU A 42 4.29 11.71 -7.99
N ALA A 43 3.09 12.20 -7.72
CA ALA A 43 1.86 11.63 -8.25
C ALA A 43 1.73 11.82 -9.77
N GLY A 44 2.27 12.93 -10.30
CA GLY A 44 2.36 13.18 -11.73
C GLY A 44 3.51 12.48 -12.45
N ASP A 45 4.42 11.82 -11.72
CA ASP A 45 5.55 11.11 -12.32
C ASP A 45 5.10 9.75 -12.88
N PRO A 46 5.18 9.54 -14.22
CA PRO A 46 4.76 8.29 -14.84
C PRO A 46 5.52 7.06 -14.33
N ALA A 47 6.76 7.22 -13.83
CA ALA A 47 7.52 6.13 -13.23
C ALA A 47 6.92 5.67 -11.89
N ILE A 48 6.34 6.60 -11.13
CA ILE A 48 5.65 6.30 -9.88
C ILE A 48 4.26 5.72 -10.17
N THR A 49 3.56 6.22 -11.18
CA THR A 49 2.28 5.64 -11.63
C THR A 49 2.43 4.17 -12.03
N ALA A 50 3.47 3.84 -12.80
CA ALA A 50 3.75 2.45 -13.19
C ALA A 50 4.00 1.55 -11.97
N LYS A 51 4.78 2.02 -10.99
CA LYS A 51 4.99 1.29 -9.72
C LYS A 51 3.71 1.18 -8.88
N ALA A 52 2.84 2.18 -8.94
CA ALA A 52 1.55 2.15 -8.24
C ALA A 52 0.59 1.13 -8.87
N GLU A 53 0.59 0.98 -10.19
CA GLU A 53 -0.15 -0.07 -10.89
C GLU A 53 0.38 -1.47 -10.57
N GLU A 54 1.70 -1.65 -10.53
CA GLU A 54 2.33 -2.90 -10.12
C GLU A 54 2.00 -3.26 -8.66
N LEU A 55 2.09 -2.30 -7.75
CA LEU A 55 1.72 -2.49 -6.35
C LEU A 55 0.22 -2.81 -6.19
N ARG A 56 -0.65 -2.19 -6.99
CA ARG A 56 -2.08 -2.52 -7.03
C ARG A 56 -2.32 -3.96 -7.46
N ALA A 57 -1.65 -4.40 -8.53
CA ALA A 57 -1.78 -5.76 -9.01
C ALA A 57 -1.34 -6.80 -7.96
N GLU A 58 -0.30 -6.49 -7.18
CA GLU A 58 0.17 -7.37 -6.11
C GLU A 58 -0.81 -7.42 -4.92
N ILE A 59 -1.30 -6.26 -4.47
CA ILE A 59 -2.34 -6.20 -3.41
C ILE A 59 -3.59 -6.98 -3.84
N GLU A 60 -4.00 -6.88 -5.09
CA GLU A 60 -5.19 -7.58 -5.59
C GLU A 60 -5.00 -9.09 -5.67
N LYS A 61 -3.80 -9.57 -6.03
CA LYS A 61 -3.47 -11.00 -5.95
C LYS A 61 -3.50 -11.50 -4.51
N GLU A 62 -2.87 -10.79 -3.58
CA GLU A 62 -2.87 -11.18 -2.17
C GLU A 62 -4.28 -11.15 -1.57
N ALA A 63 -5.07 -10.12 -1.88
CA ALA A 63 -6.45 -10.02 -1.46
C ALA A 63 -7.31 -11.15 -2.07
N ALA A 64 -7.10 -11.50 -3.33
CA ALA A 64 -7.80 -12.62 -3.97
C ALA A 64 -7.46 -13.96 -3.31
N VAL A 65 -6.19 -14.19 -2.95
CA VAL A 65 -5.76 -15.39 -2.21
C VAL A 65 -6.39 -15.44 -0.83
N GLN A 66 -6.39 -14.32 -0.09
CA GLN A 66 -7.02 -14.23 1.22
C GLN A 66 -8.54 -14.44 1.14
N GLN A 67 -9.20 -13.86 0.14
CA GLN A 67 -10.63 -14.05 -0.09
C GLN A 67 -10.96 -15.50 -0.47
N GLN A 68 -10.15 -16.16 -1.30
CA GLN A 68 -10.31 -17.58 -1.64
C GLN A 68 -10.11 -18.48 -0.41
N ALA A 69 -9.11 -18.20 0.43
CA ALA A 69 -8.89 -18.94 1.67
C ALA A 69 -10.06 -18.77 2.64
N LEU A 70 -10.58 -17.55 2.79
CA LEU A 70 -11.78 -17.29 3.59
C LEU A 70 -13.02 -17.99 3.01
N ALA A 71 -13.22 -17.95 1.69
CA ALA A 71 -14.32 -18.66 1.04
C ALA A 71 -14.23 -20.18 1.24
N ALA A 72 -13.03 -20.76 1.24
CA ALA A 72 -12.82 -22.18 1.55
C ALA A 72 -13.13 -22.54 3.01
N LEU A 73 -12.96 -21.60 3.95
CA LEU A 73 -13.32 -21.78 5.36
C LEU A 73 -14.83 -21.70 5.60
N PHE A 74 -15.53 -20.85 4.85
CA PHE A 74 -16.99 -20.67 4.96
C PHE A 74 -17.80 -21.57 4.02
N ALA A 75 -17.17 -22.23 3.05
CA ALA A 75 -17.78 -23.33 2.34
C ALA A 75 -17.95 -24.49 3.33
N PRO A 76 -19.17 -24.88 3.73
CA PRO A 76 -19.35 -26.11 4.46
C PRO A 76 -18.80 -27.23 3.58
N SER A 77 -18.00 -28.14 4.14
CA SER A 77 -17.56 -29.37 3.48
C SER A 77 -18.77 -30.08 2.88
N SER A 78 -19.13 -29.75 1.65
CA SER A 78 -20.02 -30.53 0.83
C SER A 78 -19.10 -31.53 0.14
N PRO A 79 -19.14 -32.81 0.53
CA PRO A 79 -18.26 -33.81 -0.05
C PRO A 79 -18.65 -33.95 -1.52
N GLN A 80 -17.88 -33.34 -2.41
CA GLN A 80 -18.03 -33.60 -3.83
C GLN A 80 -17.54 -35.03 -4.06
N ALA A 81 -18.52 -35.93 -4.01
CA ALA A 81 -18.40 -37.27 -4.50
C ALA A 81 -18.02 -37.27 -5.98
N SER A 82 -17.30 -38.35 -6.36
CA SER A 82 -17.02 -38.87 -7.71
C SER A 82 -15.70 -38.40 -8.33
N LYS A 83 -14.78 -39.26 -8.83
CA LYS A 83 -14.74 -40.72 -9.09
C LYS A 83 -13.28 -41.12 -9.36
N SER A 84 -12.80 -42.21 -8.75
CA SER A 84 -11.74 -43.15 -9.21
C SER A 84 -11.07 -43.73 -7.94
N ALA A 85 -10.96 -45.02 -7.66
CA ALA A 85 -11.17 -46.21 -8.44
C ALA A 85 -11.79 -47.31 -7.56
N ARG A 86 -12.61 -48.10 -8.23
CA ARG A 86 -13.28 -49.30 -7.78
C ARG A 86 -12.26 -50.39 -7.45
N GLY A 87 -12.41 -51.08 -6.31
CA GLY A 87 -11.86 -52.43 -6.12
C GLY A 87 -11.06 -52.66 -4.84
N ARG A 88 -11.74 -52.75 -3.69
CA ARG A 88 -11.24 -53.49 -2.53
C ARG A 88 -11.50 -54.99 -2.73
N THR A 89 -10.45 -55.79 -2.48
CA THR A 89 -10.43 -57.12 -1.85
C THR A 89 -11.11 -58.32 -2.52
N ALA A 90 -10.33 -59.39 -2.73
CA ALA A 90 -10.69 -60.74 -2.25
C ALA A 90 -9.43 -61.57 -1.97
N LYS A 91 -9.34 -62.03 -0.71
CA LYS A 91 -8.45 -63.04 -0.15
C LYS A 91 -9.18 -64.39 -0.32
N GLY A 92 -8.50 -65.43 -0.78
CA GLY A 92 -9.03 -66.79 -0.92
C GLY A 92 -8.05 -67.70 -1.63
#